data_AF-A0A094FYP3-F1
#
_entry.id   AF-A0A094FYP3-F1
#
_cell.length_a   1.000
_cell.length_b   1.000
_cell.length_c   1.000
_cell.angle_alpha   90.00
_cell.angle_beta   90.00
_cell.angle_gamma   90.00
#
_symmetry.space_group_name_H-M   'P 1'
#
loop_
_entity.id
_entity.type
_entity.pdbx_description
1 polymer ?
#
loop_
_entity_poly.entity_id
_entity_poly.type
_entity_poly.pdbx_seq_one_letter_code
_entity_poly.pdbx_strand_id
1 'polypeptide(L)'
;PVKYSHKAFLPACPQGVPPGVPDSYRALADHGNVPRSTLHHRARGRRSIEEKAQSQQYLTPWEEDVVVKFVLQMSDLGQPIRIKFIPSIAFSITRQRPKADRPLKPPGKNWAKALENRHPVLQARRVSPLDWNRHEKNIYWEGHTLV
;
A
#
# COMPACT_ATOMS: atom_id res chain seq x y z
N PRO A 1 21.73 27.08 -35.67
CA PRO A 1 20.81 27.35 -34.54
C PRO A 1 20.15 26.05 -34.04
N VAL A 2 20.88 25.34 -33.19
CA VAL A 2 20.49 24.01 -32.70
C VAL A 2 19.69 24.19 -31.42
N LYS A 3 18.37 23.95 -31.47
CA LYS A 3 17.55 23.81 -30.27
C LYS A 3 17.28 22.32 -30.06
N TYR A 4 18.23 21.62 -29.42
CA TYR A 4 17.85 20.52 -28.54
C TYR A 4 16.83 21.10 -27.53
N SER A 5 15.74 20.43 -27.19
CA SER A 5 15.81 19.10 -26.63
C SER A 5 14.44 18.43 -26.74
N HIS A 6 14.47 17.19 -27.21
CA HIS A 6 13.43 16.20 -27.05
C HIS A 6 12.91 16.23 -25.60
N LYS A 7 11.78 16.90 -25.36
CA LYS A 7 10.97 16.56 -24.21
C LYS A 7 10.30 15.25 -24.58
N ALA A 8 10.97 14.15 -24.23
CA ALA A 8 10.38 12.82 -24.19
C ALA A 8 9.11 12.91 -23.31
N PHE A 9 7.98 13.17 -23.96
CA PHE A 9 6.66 13.13 -23.36
C PHE A 9 6.16 11.70 -23.49
N LEU A 10 6.62 10.81 -22.60
CA LEU A 10 6.08 9.46 -22.46
C LEU A 10 5.95 9.11 -20.97
N PRO A 11 4.89 8.40 -20.54
CA PRO A 11 3.61 8.13 -21.21
C PRO A 11 2.43 8.54 -20.33
N ALA A 12 1.67 9.55 -20.76
CA ALA A 12 0.28 9.68 -20.31
C ALA A 12 -0.66 8.69 -21.07
N CYS A 13 -0.14 8.04 -22.12
CA CYS A 13 -0.80 6.98 -22.88
C CYS A 13 0.01 5.68 -22.73
N PRO A 14 -0.53 4.61 -22.12
CA PRO A 14 0.18 3.34 -21.98
C PRO A 14 0.57 2.70 -23.34
N GLN A 15 -0.04 3.13 -24.45
CA GLN A 15 0.28 2.65 -25.80
C GLN A 15 1.36 3.46 -26.55
N GLY A 16 1.89 4.53 -25.96
CA GLY A 16 2.72 5.49 -26.71
C GLY A 16 1.88 6.31 -27.72
N VAL A 17 2.44 7.41 -28.22
CA VAL A 17 1.77 8.25 -29.23
C VAL A 17 2.12 7.70 -30.62
N PRO A 18 1.15 7.31 -31.46
CA PRO A 18 1.46 6.81 -32.79
C PRO A 18 2.01 7.94 -33.69
N PRO A 19 2.96 7.63 -34.60
CA PRO A 19 3.53 8.62 -35.50
C PRO A 19 2.44 9.18 -36.43
N GLY A 20 2.14 10.47 -36.30
CA GLY A 20 1.13 11.17 -37.11
C GLY A 20 0.03 11.88 -36.32
N VAL A 21 -0.08 11.65 -35.00
CA VAL A 21 -0.98 12.42 -34.13
C VAL A 21 -0.31 13.76 -33.79
N PRO A 22 -0.98 14.92 -33.98
CA PRO A 22 -0.44 16.20 -33.56
C PRO A 22 -0.16 16.24 -32.06
N ASP A 23 0.98 16.80 -31.65
CA ASP A 23 1.41 16.95 -30.23
C ASP A 23 0.53 17.91 -29.39
N SER A 24 -0.63 18.31 -29.90
CA SER A 24 -1.58 19.15 -29.18
C SER A 24 -2.29 18.34 -28.10
N TYR A 25 -2.51 18.95 -26.93
CA TYR A 25 -3.28 18.32 -25.84
C TYR A 25 -4.70 17.88 -26.24
N ARG A 26 -5.28 18.48 -27.28
CA ARG A 26 -6.61 18.10 -27.79
C ARG A 26 -6.53 16.78 -28.57
N ALA A 27 -5.66 16.71 -29.57
CA ALA A 27 -5.45 15.49 -30.35
C ALA A 27 -5.02 14.29 -29.49
N LEU A 28 -4.18 14.51 -28.49
CA LEU A 28 -3.80 13.48 -27.53
C LEU A 28 -4.94 13.06 -26.60
N ALA A 29 -5.80 14.00 -26.20
CA ALA A 29 -6.97 13.70 -25.37
C ALA A 29 -8.00 12.86 -26.13
N ASP A 30 -8.25 13.25 -27.39
CA ASP A 30 -9.19 12.58 -28.29
C ASP A 30 -8.70 11.16 -28.63
N HIS A 31 -7.39 10.99 -28.84
CA HIS A 31 -6.77 9.67 -29.09
C HIS A 31 -6.72 8.77 -27.84
N GLY A 32 -6.31 9.33 -26.70
CA GLY A 32 -6.11 8.56 -25.46
C GLY A 32 -7.38 8.33 -24.64
N ASN A 33 -8.52 8.91 -25.04
CA ASN A 33 -9.74 9.00 -24.24
C ASN A 33 -9.46 9.52 -22.81
N VAL A 34 -8.54 10.48 -22.70
CA VAL A 34 -8.16 11.11 -21.42
C VAL A 34 -8.54 12.58 -21.49
N PRO A 35 -9.19 13.16 -20.46
CA PRO A 35 -9.50 14.58 -20.47
C PRO A 35 -8.25 15.45 -20.69
N ARG A 36 -8.36 16.44 -21.59
CA ARG A 36 -7.30 17.42 -21.89
C ARG A 36 -6.69 18.05 -20.63
N SER A 37 -7.52 18.35 -19.64
CA SER A 37 -7.10 18.92 -18.35
C SER A 37 -6.16 18.01 -17.58
N THR A 38 -6.36 16.69 -17.64
CA THR A 38 -5.48 15.68 -17.03
C THR A 38 -4.10 15.69 -17.70
N LEU A 39 -4.05 15.71 -19.04
CA LEU A 39 -2.76 15.78 -19.77
C LEU A 39 -2.02 17.08 -19.45
N HIS A 40 -2.73 18.20 -19.41
CA HIS A 40 -2.15 19.50 -19.06
C HIS A 40 -1.60 19.53 -17.62
N HIS A 41 -2.30 18.92 -16.65
CA HIS A 41 -1.78 18.78 -15.28
C HIS A 41 -0.51 17.93 -15.22
N ARG A 42 -0.47 16.81 -15.94
CA ARG A 42 0.71 15.93 -15.99
C ARG A 42 1.91 16.61 -16.62
N ALA A 43 1.73 17.34 -17.72
CA ALA A 43 2.80 18.10 -18.37
C ALA A 43 3.36 19.23 -17.49
N ARG A 44 2.54 19.76 -16.58
CA ARG A 44 2.96 20.71 -15.53
C ARG A 44 3.62 20.03 -14.31
N GLY A 45 3.88 18.73 -14.37
CA GLY A 45 4.55 17.97 -13.31
C GLY A 45 3.64 17.60 -12.13
N ARG A 46 2.31 17.70 -12.27
CA ARG A 46 1.40 17.25 -11.23
C ARG A 46 1.48 15.73 -11.11
N ARG A 47 1.88 15.25 -9.94
CA ARG A 47 1.91 13.83 -9.59
C ARG A 47 0.52 13.21 -9.63
N SER A 48 0.47 11.91 -9.89
CA SER A 48 -0.75 11.12 -9.77
C SER A 48 -1.22 11.09 -8.32
N ILE A 49 -2.50 10.76 -8.12
CA ILE A 49 -3.03 10.54 -6.78
C ILE A 49 -2.28 9.40 -6.09
N GLU A 50 -1.95 8.34 -6.85
CA GLU A 50 -1.22 7.18 -6.36
C GLU A 50 0.23 7.50 -5.98
N GLU A 51 0.98 8.19 -6.85
CA GLU A 51 2.35 8.63 -6.60
C GLU A 51 2.41 9.55 -5.38
N LYS A 52 1.40 10.44 -5.26
CA LYS A 52 1.25 11.28 -4.07
C LYS A 52 1.01 10.42 -2.84
N ALA A 53 0.09 9.45 -2.90
CA ALA A 53 -0.21 8.56 -1.79
C ALA A 53 1.01 7.74 -1.37
N GLN A 54 1.75 7.15 -2.31
CA GLN A 54 3.01 6.43 -2.07
C GLN A 54 4.04 7.34 -1.40
N SER A 55 4.22 8.57 -1.88
CA SER A 55 5.16 9.52 -1.26
C SER A 55 4.76 9.98 0.16
N GLN A 56 3.50 9.79 0.54
CA GLN A 56 2.98 10.11 1.87
C GLN A 56 2.99 8.90 2.81
N GLN A 57 3.42 7.73 2.34
CA GLN A 57 3.53 6.55 3.20
C GLN A 57 4.64 6.73 4.24
N TYR A 58 4.44 6.08 5.38
CA TYR A 58 5.39 6.10 6.49
C TYR A 58 6.66 5.31 6.15
N LEU A 59 6.48 4.15 5.52
CA LEU A 59 7.53 3.33 4.97
C LEU A 59 7.63 3.60 3.47
N THR A 60 8.83 3.42 2.97
CA THR A 60 9.09 3.39 1.54
C THR A 60 8.69 2.02 0.97
N PRO A 61 8.43 1.89 -0.34
CA PRO A 61 7.95 0.62 -0.90
C PRO A 61 8.87 -0.57 -0.61
N TRP A 62 10.19 -0.35 -0.58
CA TRP A 62 11.16 -1.40 -0.28
C TRP A 62 11.17 -1.79 1.20
N GLU A 63 11.03 -0.84 2.12
CA GLU A 63 10.91 -1.14 3.56
C GLU A 63 9.60 -1.86 3.88
N GLU A 64 8.52 -1.47 3.20
CA GLU A 64 7.22 -2.11 3.34
C GLU A 64 7.30 -3.58 2.91
N ASP A 65 7.97 -3.88 1.79
CA ASP A 65 8.18 -5.25 1.33
C ASP A 65 8.98 -6.10 2.36
N VAL A 66 10.00 -5.52 2.99
CA VAL A 66 10.76 -6.19 4.06
C VAL A 66 9.86 -6.53 5.26
N VAL A 67 8.98 -5.61 5.68
CA VAL A 67 8.00 -5.89 6.74
C VAL A 67 7.08 -7.03 6.34
N VAL A 68 6.51 -6.98 5.13
CA VAL A 68 5.58 -7.99 4.63
C VAL A 68 6.25 -9.36 4.60
N LYS A 69 7.46 -9.46 4.03
CA LYS A 69 8.25 -10.68 3.98
C LYS A 69 8.53 -11.25 5.37
N PHE A 70 8.92 -10.40 6.32
CA PHE A 70 9.15 -10.81 7.70
C PHE A 70 7.88 -11.38 8.37
N VAL A 71 6.73 -10.71 8.20
CA VAL A 71 5.45 -11.19 8.76
C VAL A 71 5.03 -12.52 8.14
N LEU A 72 5.26 -12.71 6.83
CA LEU A 72 4.99 -13.97 6.15
C LEU A 72 5.90 -15.09 6.66
N GLN A 73 7.20 -14.84 6.78
CA GLN A 73 8.16 -15.80 7.33
C GLN A 73 7.77 -16.24 8.74
N MET A 74 7.39 -15.32 9.60
CA MET A 74 6.94 -15.64 10.96
C MET A 74 5.66 -16.49 10.97
N SER A 75 4.79 -16.31 9.97
CA SER A 75 3.59 -17.13 9.79
C SER A 75 3.94 -18.54 9.31
N ASP A 76 4.90 -18.68 8.38
CA ASP A 76 5.41 -19.97 7.91
C ASP A 76 6.11 -20.75 9.04
N LEU A 77 6.77 -20.06 9.96
CA LEU A 77 7.38 -20.64 11.17
C LEU A 77 6.35 -21.03 12.25
N GLY A 78 5.05 -20.87 11.99
CA GLY A 78 3.99 -21.17 12.95
C GLY A 78 3.86 -20.17 14.10
N GLN A 79 4.52 -19.01 14.00
CA GLN A 79 4.49 -17.94 15.00
C GLN A 79 3.96 -16.62 14.41
N PRO A 80 2.68 -16.57 14.02
CA PRO A 80 2.11 -15.39 13.39
C PRO A 80 2.12 -14.18 14.32
N ILE A 81 2.61 -13.06 13.80
CA ILE A 81 2.74 -11.81 14.56
C ILE A 81 1.36 -11.17 14.73
N ARG A 82 1.02 -10.79 15.97
CA ARG A 82 -0.21 -10.01 16.24
C ARG A 82 -0.11 -8.61 15.63
N ILE A 83 -1.20 -8.15 15.01
CA ILE A 83 -1.28 -6.83 14.31
C ILE A 83 -0.78 -5.65 15.15
N LYS A 84 -0.95 -5.70 16.48
CA LYS A 84 -0.51 -4.65 17.41
C LYS A 84 1.02 -4.43 17.44
N PHE A 85 1.81 -5.43 17.05
CA PHE A 85 3.27 -5.35 17.02
C PHE A 85 3.84 -4.92 15.67
N ILE A 86 3.01 -4.89 14.62
CA ILE A 86 3.44 -4.49 13.27
C ILE A 86 3.91 -3.02 13.25
N PRO A 87 3.23 -2.04 13.91
CA PRO A 87 3.72 -0.68 14.01
C PRO A 87 5.10 -0.55 14.66
N SER A 88 5.39 -1.35 15.69
CA SER A 88 6.71 -1.33 16.33
C SER A 88 7.81 -1.92 15.45
N ILE A 89 7.50 -2.95 14.66
CA ILE A 89 8.45 -3.52 13.69
C ILE A 89 8.76 -2.49 12.60
N ALA A 90 7.73 -1.84 12.05
CA ALA A 90 7.88 -0.77 11.08
C ALA A 90 8.76 0.38 11.64
N PHE A 91 8.51 0.80 12.88
CA PHE A 91 9.34 1.82 13.54
C PHE A 91 10.80 1.39 13.69
N SER A 92 11.05 0.13 14.06
CA SER A 92 12.41 -0.42 14.15
C SER A 92 13.15 -0.39 12.81
N ILE A 93 12.47 -0.65 11.69
CA ILE A 93 13.09 -0.57 10.36
C ILE A 93 13.49 0.86 10.02
N THR A 94 12.65 1.85 10.35
CA THR A 94 13.01 3.26 10.11
C THR A 94 14.23 3.73 10.90
N ARG A 95 14.67 2.97 11.92
CA ARG A 95 15.93 3.26 12.61
C ARG A 95 17.15 3.03 11.74
N GLN A 96 17.07 2.23 10.68
CA GLN A 96 18.16 2.03 9.73
C GLN A 96 18.39 3.25 8.83
N ARG A 97 17.44 4.20 8.80
CA ARG A 97 17.60 5.46 8.06
C ARG A 97 18.61 6.39 8.73
N PRO A 98 19.25 7.29 7.95
CA PRO A 98 20.04 8.38 8.51
C PRO A 98 19.18 9.24 9.46
N LYS A 99 19.84 9.87 10.44
CA LYS A 99 19.16 10.60 11.53
C LYS A 99 18.22 11.70 11.03
N ALA A 100 18.49 12.29 9.86
CA ALA A 100 17.68 13.33 9.24
C ALA A 100 16.31 12.83 8.76
N ASP A 101 16.23 11.59 8.25
CA ASP A 101 15.03 11.02 7.63
C ASP A 101 14.26 10.08 8.57
N ARG A 102 14.71 9.99 9.83
CA ARG A 102 14.11 9.12 10.82
C ARG A 102 12.85 9.76 11.41
N PRO A 103 11.69 9.10 11.33
CA PRO A 103 10.51 9.56 12.03
C PRO A 103 10.72 9.47 13.56
N LEU A 104 10.27 10.49 14.29
CA LEU A 104 10.40 10.53 15.76
C LEU A 104 9.39 9.63 16.47
N LYS A 105 8.25 9.39 15.82
CA LYS A 105 7.11 8.66 16.40
C LYS A 105 6.81 7.40 15.59
N PRO A 106 6.35 6.33 16.25
CA PRO A 106 5.88 5.14 15.55
C PRO A 106 4.64 5.46 14.70
N PRO A 107 4.33 4.60 13.72
CA PRO A 107 3.14 4.79 12.89
C PRO A 107 1.85 4.70 13.74
N GLY A 108 0.84 5.46 13.33
CA GLY A 108 -0.41 5.58 14.08
C GLY A 108 -1.25 4.29 14.11
N LYS A 109 -2.28 4.27 14.97
CA LYS A 109 -3.15 3.10 15.23
C LYS A 109 -3.72 2.45 13.96
N ASN A 110 -4.14 3.25 12.98
CA ASN A 110 -4.78 2.77 11.76
C ASN A 110 -3.78 2.32 10.68
N TRP A 111 -2.48 2.54 10.88
CA TRP A 111 -1.46 2.27 9.88
C TRP A 111 -1.32 0.76 9.59
N ALA A 112 -1.34 -0.08 10.63
CA ALA A 112 -1.27 -1.53 10.44
C ALA A 112 -2.47 -2.08 9.66
N LYS A 113 -3.67 -1.50 9.87
CA LYS A 113 -4.85 -1.85 9.08
C LYS A 113 -4.72 -1.39 7.63
N ALA A 114 -4.16 -0.21 7.40
CA ALA A 114 -3.88 0.28 6.05
C ALA A 114 -2.85 -0.62 5.33
N LEU A 115 -1.84 -1.14 6.04
CA LEU A 115 -0.89 -2.11 5.50
C LEU A 115 -1.58 -3.42 5.08
N GLU A 116 -2.44 -3.98 5.95
CA GLU A 116 -3.24 -5.16 5.62
C GLU A 116 -4.12 -4.95 4.38
N ASN A 117 -4.68 -3.76 4.20
CA ASN A 117 -5.52 -3.44 3.04
C ASN A 117 -4.71 -3.34 1.74
N ARG A 118 -3.42 -2.96 1.81
CA ARG A 118 -2.51 -2.94 0.66
C ARG A 118 -1.98 -4.34 0.32
N HIS A 119 -1.80 -5.18 1.34
CA HIS A 119 -1.26 -6.54 1.20
C HIS A 119 -2.26 -7.59 1.72
N PRO A 120 -3.27 -7.98 0.91
CA PRO A 120 -4.29 -8.94 1.34
C PRO A 120 -3.72 -10.31 1.74
N VAL A 121 -2.52 -10.65 1.26
CA VAL A 121 -1.79 -11.86 1.67
C VAL A 121 -1.56 -11.94 3.19
N LEU A 122 -1.39 -10.78 3.85
CA LEU A 122 -1.23 -10.73 5.31
C LEU A 122 -2.52 -11.07 6.06
N GLN A 123 -3.69 -10.76 5.47
CA GLN A 123 -4.97 -11.09 6.08
C GLN A 123 -5.21 -12.60 6.10
N ALA A 124 -4.85 -13.29 5.02
CA ALA A 124 -5.03 -14.74 4.90
C ALA A 124 -4.20 -15.56 5.90
N ARG A 125 -3.03 -15.04 6.32
CA ARG A 125 -2.09 -15.70 7.23
C ARG A 125 -2.32 -15.38 8.70
N ARG A 126 -3.32 -14.56 9.01
CA ARG A 126 -3.58 -14.09 10.37
C ARG A 126 -4.26 -15.18 11.18
N VAL A 127 -3.76 -15.44 12.39
CA VAL A 127 -4.45 -16.31 13.34
C VAL A 127 -5.70 -15.61 13.86
N SER A 128 -6.84 -16.16 13.49
CA SER A 128 -8.11 -15.84 14.12
C SER A 128 -8.13 -16.40 15.55
N PRO A 129 -8.75 -15.68 16.50
CA PRO A 129 -9.07 -16.28 17.79
C PRO A 129 -9.76 -17.63 17.59
N LEU A 130 -9.40 -18.62 18.42
CA LEU A 130 -10.12 -19.89 18.47
C LEU A 130 -11.60 -19.60 18.70
N ASP A 131 -12.47 -20.26 17.93
CA ASP A 131 -13.91 -20.17 18.12
C ASP A 131 -14.28 -20.65 19.52
N TRP A 132 -15.00 -19.80 20.26
CA TRP A 132 -15.48 -20.10 21.61
C TRP A 132 -16.36 -21.36 21.64
N ASN A 133 -17.05 -21.68 20.54
CA ASN A 133 -17.90 -22.87 20.41
C ASN A 133 -17.11 -24.19 20.31
N ARG A 134 -15.77 -24.14 20.21
CA ARG A 134 -14.91 -25.32 20.23
C ARG A 134 -14.55 -25.78 21.65
N HIS A 135 -14.92 -25.00 22.67
CA HIS A 135 -14.61 -25.33 24.05
C HIS A 135 -15.69 -26.24 24.65
N GLU A 136 -15.30 -27.45 25.05
CA GLU A 136 -16.16 -28.48 25.65
C GLU A 136 -16.84 -28.05 26.97
N LYS A 137 -16.49 -26.88 27.52
CA LYS A 137 -16.99 -26.41 28.84
C LYS A 137 -18.22 -25.52 28.82
N ASN A 138 -18.94 -25.41 27.70
CA ASN A 138 -20.23 -24.69 27.66
C ASN A 138 -21.42 -25.52 28.22
N ILE A 139 -21.15 -26.62 28.92
CA ILE A 139 -22.16 -27.57 29.47
C ILE A 139 -22.74 -27.09 30.82
N TYR A 140 -22.23 -26.02 31.42
CA TYR A 140 -22.89 -25.46 32.60
C TYR A 140 -24.03 -24.55 32.14
N TRP A 141 -25.25 -25.10 32.09
CA TRP A 141 -26.49 -24.54 32.67
C TRP A 141 -27.78 -25.33 32.34
N GLU A 142 -27.74 -26.54 31.77
CA GLU A 142 -28.92 -27.45 31.80
C GLU A 142 -29.02 -28.15 33.17
N GLY A 143 -29.26 -27.34 34.20
CA GLY A 143 -29.56 -27.80 35.56
C GLY A 143 -31.04 -27.65 35.88
N HIS A 144 -31.78 -28.75 35.77
CA HIS A 144 -32.90 -29.14 36.62
C HIS A 144 -34.07 -28.12 36.82
N THR A 145 -35.18 -28.36 36.11
CA THR A 145 -36.50 -28.35 36.76
C THR A 145 -37.00 -29.79 36.81
N LEU A 146 -36.82 -30.43 37.96
CA LEU A 146 -37.49 -31.68 38.32
C LEU A 146 -38.91 -31.36 38.78
N VAL A 147 -39.87 -32.04 38.13
CA VAL A 147 -41.23 -32.43 38.54
C VAL A 147 -42.22 -31.31 38.87
#